data_AF-A0A7S2MNM4-F1
#
_entry.id   AF-A0A7S2MNM4-F1
#
_cell.length_a   1.000
_cell.length_b   1.000
_cell.length_c   1.000
_cell.angle_alpha   90.00
_cell.angle_beta   90.00
_cell.angle_gamma   90.00
#
_symmetry.space_group_name_H-M   'P 1'
#
loop_
_entity.id
_entity.type
_entity.pdbx_description
1 polymer ?
#
loop_
_entity_poly.entity_id
_entity_poly.type
_entity_poly.pdbx_seq_one_letter_code
_entity_poly.pdbx_strand_id
1 'polypeptide(L)'
;NGTDAGGGVEATDGVMDESAEGKVLLPFCRDELVRLMLKSMEGMGFTNSIRALESESGLQLESEGATLLEDAVVCGDWTRSLELLLAVDWLEGRDGLQEAKFLVLRHKFLELLAAEDGLAEAVACLQTEVAATDYAQCHPGGRDQLHGLASLLLLTDATHRARITGLPVGGSCSGSRLYLLQCLKRKMDHTASLTEGRLESL
;
A
#
# COMPACT_ATOMS: atom_id res chain seq x y z
N ASN A 1 -42.45 42.61 58.19
CA ASN A 1 -42.45 42.62 59.67
C ASN A 1 -41.87 41.30 60.15
N GLY A 2 -40.75 41.33 60.89
CA GLY A 2 -40.10 40.16 61.52
C GLY A 2 -39.02 39.53 60.63
N THR A 3 -37.69 39.77 60.70
CA THR A 3 -36.70 39.57 61.81
C THR A 3 -36.87 38.22 62.51
N ASP A 4 -35.86 37.39 62.80
CA ASP A 4 -34.40 37.39 62.65
C ASP A 4 -33.94 36.01 63.19
N ALA A 5 -32.66 35.69 62.99
CA ALA A 5 -31.77 34.99 63.92
C ALA A 5 -31.33 33.54 63.60
N GLY A 6 -30.00 33.42 63.51
CA GLY A 6 -29.21 32.26 63.88
C GLY A 6 -28.51 31.59 62.69
N GLY A 7 -27.20 31.66 62.46
CA GLY A 7 -26.09 32.12 63.30
C GLY A 7 -24.92 31.12 63.20
N GLY A 8 -23.75 31.61 62.77
CA GLY A 8 -22.42 31.02 62.98
C GLY A 8 -22.04 29.79 62.16
N VAL A 9 -20.79 29.49 61.82
CA VAL A 9 -19.46 30.11 62.04
C VAL A 9 -18.49 29.43 61.03
N GLU A 10 -17.39 30.12 60.69
CA GLU A 10 -16.05 29.58 60.33
C GLU A 10 -15.91 28.69 59.07
N ALA A 11 -15.30 29.18 57.99
CA ALA A 11 -13.86 29.40 57.74
C ALA A 11 -13.17 28.18 57.10
N THR A 12 -12.16 28.49 56.27
CA THR A 12 -11.24 27.58 55.57
C THR A 12 -11.86 26.94 54.30
N ASP A 13 -11.19 26.77 53.17
CA ASP A 13 -9.82 27.06 52.77
C ASP A 13 -9.82 27.08 51.24
N GLY A 14 -8.89 27.81 50.64
CA GLY A 14 -8.70 27.76 49.20
C GLY A 14 -8.13 26.41 48.78
N VAL A 15 -8.75 25.77 47.79
CA VAL A 15 -8.03 24.78 46.96
C VAL A 15 -8.37 25.07 45.51
N MET A 16 -7.31 25.45 44.80
CA MET A 16 -7.19 25.53 43.35
C MET A 16 -7.51 24.15 42.76
N ASP A 17 -8.52 24.05 41.89
CA ASP A 17 -8.67 22.90 41.01
C ASP A 17 -8.03 23.24 39.65
N GLU A 18 -6.70 23.29 39.67
CA GLU A 18 -5.84 23.24 38.49
C GLU A 18 -5.28 21.82 38.40
N SER A 19 -5.96 20.94 37.68
CA SER A 19 -5.34 19.82 36.93
C SER A 19 -6.40 18.99 36.21
N ALA A 20 -6.96 19.57 35.15
CA ALA A 20 -7.34 18.77 33.99
C ALA A 20 -6.12 18.66 33.06
N GLU A 21 -5.01 18.11 33.57
CA GLU A 21 -3.87 17.74 32.75
C GLU A 21 -4.28 16.56 31.86
N GLY A 22 -4.68 16.90 30.64
CA GLY A 22 -4.10 16.32 29.44
C GLY A 22 -3.84 14.82 29.47
N LYS A 23 -4.89 14.00 29.49
CA LYS A 23 -4.81 12.73 28.76
C LYS A 23 -4.84 13.07 27.27
N VAL A 24 -3.67 13.41 26.72
CA VAL A 24 -3.39 13.20 25.31
C VAL A 24 -3.37 11.68 25.13
N LEU A 25 -4.56 11.10 25.05
CA LEU A 25 -4.73 9.72 24.63
C LEU A 25 -4.31 9.75 23.17
N LEU A 26 -3.06 9.35 22.90
CA LEU A 26 -2.57 9.20 21.54
C LEU A 26 -3.67 8.47 20.74
N PRO A 27 -4.13 9.01 19.60
CA PRO A 27 -5.29 8.49 18.87
C PRO A 27 -5.03 7.12 18.20
N PHE A 28 -3.92 6.47 18.54
CA PHE A 28 -3.43 5.25 17.91
C PHE A 28 -3.78 4.04 18.77
N CYS A 29 -4.30 3.00 18.13
CA CYS A 29 -4.42 1.71 18.78
C CYS A 29 -3.02 1.09 19.01
N ARG A 30 -2.90 0.16 19.96
CA ARG A 30 -1.62 -0.52 20.29
C ARG A 30 -0.90 -1.00 19.03
N ASP A 31 -1.63 -1.60 18.12
CA ASP A 31 -1.04 -2.24 16.94
C ASP A 31 -0.51 -1.20 15.94
N GLU A 32 -1.15 -0.05 15.84
CA GLU A 32 -0.70 1.08 15.02
C GLU A 32 0.56 1.71 15.61
N LEU A 33 0.63 1.84 16.95
CA LEU A 33 1.83 2.32 17.64
C LEU A 33 3.02 1.36 17.43
N VAL A 34 2.79 0.05 17.53
CA VAL A 34 3.84 -0.95 17.32
C VAL A 34 4.32 -0.94 15.86
N ARG A 35 3.42 -0.88 14.88
CA ARG A 35 3.80 -0.77 13.46
C ARG A 35 4.58 0.50 13.18
N LEU A 36 4.21 1.62 13.80
CA LEU A 36 4.95 2.88 13.70
C LEU A 36 6.37 2.74 14.25
N MET A 37 6.53 2.12 15.43
CA MET A 37 7.85 1.84 16.02
C MET A 37 8.70 0.95 15.11
N LEU A 38 8.13 -0.16 14.61
CA LEU A 38 8.82 -1.07 13.69
C LEU A 38 9.30 -0.32 12.44
N LYS A 39 8.47 0.57 11.87
CA LYS A 39 8.82 1.37 10.68
C LYS A 39 9.93 2.39 10.95
N SER A 40 9.88 3.10 12.08
CA SER A 40 10.96 4.02 12.47
C SER A 40 12.29 3.29 12.66
N MET A 41 12.24 2.10 13.25
CA MET A 41 13.41 1.23 13.46
C MET A 41 14.00 0.71 12.15
N GLU A 42 13.17 0.48 11.12
CA GLU A 42 13.61 0.10 9.78
C GLU A 42 14.48 1.20 9.15
N GLY A 43 14.03 2.45 9.20
CA GLY A 43 14.80 3.61 8.69
C GLY A 43 16.15 3.82 9.39
N MET A 44 16.27 3.39 10.66
CA MET A 44 17.50 3.45 11.45
C MET A 44 18.40 2.20 11.30
N GLY A 45 17.92 1.16 10.62
CA GLY A 45 18.67 -0.10 10.44
C GLY A 45 18.71 -1.00 11.68
N PHE A 46 17.79 -0.87 12.63
CA PHE A 46 17.76 -1.66 13.87
C PHE A 46 17.16 -3.06 13.68
N THR A 47 17.75 -3.87 12.80
CA THR A 47 17.20 -5.16 12.35
C THR A 47 16.95 -6.17 13.49
N ASN A 48 17.85 -6.23 14.48
CA ASN A 48 17.70 -7.14 15.63
C ASN A 48 16.54 -6.73 16.53
N SER A 49 16.37 -5.42 16.73
CA SER A 49 15.32 -4.88 17.60
C SER A 49 13.95 -4.97 16.93
N ILE A 50 13.88 -4.81 15.60
CA ILE A 50 12.67 -5.08 14.81
C ILE A 50 12.23 -6.52 15.07
N ARG A 51 13.13 -7.50 14.86
CA ARG A 51 12.80 -8.92 15.05
C ARG A 51 12.35 -9.26 16.48
N ALA A 52 12.97 -8.66 17.48
CA ALA A 52 12.55 -8.81 18.87
C ALA A 52 11.14 -8.26 19.10
N LEU A 53 10.88 -7.04 18.61
CA LEU A 53 9.58 -6.38 18.76
C LEU A 53 8.48 -7.11 17.98
N GLU A 54 8.76 -7.66 16.80
CA GLU A 54 7.81 -8.49 16.06
C GLU A 54 7.45 -9.77 16.85
N SER A 55 8.46 -10.43 17.42
CA SER A 55 8.27 -11.64 18.25
C SER A 55 7.49 -11.36 19.54
N GLU A 56 7.73 -10.23 20.19
CA GLU A 56 7.08 -9.87 21.45
C GLU A 56 5.66 -9.31 21.24
N SER A 57 5.46 -8.55 20.18
CA SER A 57 4.18 -7.89 19.91
C SER A 57 3.19 -8.78 19.16
N GLY A 58 3.69 -9.80 18.45
CA GLY A 58 2.93 -10.63 17.52
C GLY A 58 2.58 -9.93 16.21
N LEU A 59 3.15 -8.75 15.94
CA LEU A 59 2.88 -7.94 14.76
C LEU A 59 4.12 -7.89 13.87
N GLN A 60 3.98 -8.17 12.58
CA GLN A 60 5.07 -8.05 11.61
C GLN A 60 4.98 -6.72 10.84
N LEU A 61 6.15 -6.19 10.45
CA LEU A 61 6.26 -4.97 9.65
C LEU A 61 5.70 -5.16 8.23
N GLU A 62 6.05 -6.29 7.61
CA GLU A 62 5.46 -6.79 6.37
C GLU A 62 4.57 -7.98 6.75
N SER A 63 3.33 -8.00 6.26
CA SER A 63 2.45 -9.15 6.47
C SER A 63 2.95 -10.36 5.66
N GLU A 64 2.66 -11.58 6.12
CA GLU A 64 2.97 -12.80 5.37
C GLU A 64 2.42 -12.72 3.93
N GLY A 65 1.22 -12.18 3.74
CA GLY A 65 0.66 -11.96 2.41
C GLY A 65 1.43 -10.95 1.54
N ALA A 66 2.08 -9.94 2.12
CA ALA A 66 2.92 -9.00 1.38
C ALA A 66 4.17 -9.71 0.88
N THR A 67 4.85 -10.47 1.74
CA THR A 67 6.03 -11.25 1.34
C THR A 67 5.71 -12.30 0.27
N LEU A 68 4.58 -13.00 0.40
CA LEU A 68 4.12 -13.95 -0.62
C LEU A 68 3.80 -13.25 -1.95
N LEU A 69 3.27 -12.03 -1.90
CA LEU A 69 2.98 -11.23 -3.10
C LEU A 69 4.27 -10.81 -3.79
N GLU A 70 5.28 -10.36 -3.03
CA GLU A 70 6.61 -10.05 -3.54
C GLU A 70 7.20 -11.24 -4.30
N ASP A 71 7.20 -12.41 -3.67
CA ASP A 71 7.72 -13.64 -4.26
C ASP A 71 6.96 -14.01 -5.54
N ALA A 72 5.62 -13.94 -5.53
CA ALA A 72 4.80 -14.25 -6.69
C ALA A 72 5.10 -13.29 -7.87
N VAL A 73 5.21 -11.98 -7.59
CA VAL A 73 5.52 -10.97 -8.61
C VAL A 73 6.91 -11.17 -9.18
N VAL A 74 7.92 -11.42 -8.35
CA VAL A 74 9.30 -11.64 -8.80
C VAL A 74 9.42 -12.92 -9.64
N CYS A 75 8.76 -14.00 -9.21
CA CYS A 75 8.68 -15.26 -9.97
C CYS A 75 7.90 -15.11 -11.28
N GLY A 76 7.04 -14.10 -11.41
CA GLY A 76 6.17 -13.90 -12.56
C GLY A 76 4.92 -14.80 -12.52
N ASP A 77 4.54 -15.27 -11.33
CA ASP A 77 3.30 -16.00 -11.11
C ASP A 77 2.13 -15.03 -10.96
N TRP A 78 1.67 -14.51 -12.10
CA TRP A 78 0.64 -13.48 -12.16
C TRP A 78 -0.70 -13.94 -11.58
N THR A 79 -1.05 -15.21 -11.73
CA THR A 79 -2.28 -15.78 -11.18
C THR A 79 -2.23 -15.72 -9.66
N ARG A 80 -1.14 -16.22 -9.07
CA ARG A 80 -0.94 -16.16 -7.62
C ARG A 80 -0.84 -14.73 -7.11
N SER A 81 -0.19 -13.83 -7.84
CA SER A 81 -0.15 -12.40 -7.46
C SER A 81 -1.55 -11.80 -7.38
N LEU A 82 -2.45 -12.11 -8.32
CA LEU A 82 -3.83 -11.60 -8.31
C LEU A 82 -4.68 -12.21 -7.18
N GLU A 83 -4.50 -13.50 -6.89
CA GLU A 83 -5.14 -14.16 -5.75
C GLU A 83 -4.68 -13.54 -4.42
N LEU A 84 -3.38 -13.30 -4.28
CA LEU A 84 -2.82 -12.64 -3.11
C LEU A 84 -3.36 -11.22 -3.00
N LEU A 85 -3.39 -10.41 -4.07
CA LEU A 85 -3.98 -9.06 -4.03
C LEU A 85 -5.44 -9.03 -3.52
N LEU A 86 -6.21 -10.11 -3.70
CA LEU A 86 -7.57 -10.21 -3.15
C LEU A 86 -7.61 -10.57 -1.66
N ALA A 87 -6.59 -11.25 -1.17
CA ALA A 87 -6.50 -11.75 0.21
C ALA A 87 -5.86 -10.74 1.18
N VAL A 88 -5.40 -9.60 0.66
CA VAL A 88 -4.67 -8.61 1.46
C VAL A 88 -5.56 -7.48 1.94
N ASP A 89 -5.52 -7.24 3.25
CA ASP A 89 -6.41 -6.27 3.92
C ASP A 89 -5.90 -4.82 3.87
N TRP A 90 -4.70 -4.58 3.34
CA TRP A 90 -4.03 -3.27 3.37
C TRP A 90 -4.17 -2.45 2.09
N LEU A 91 -4.90 -2.93 1.08
CA LEU A 91 -5.26 -2.12 -0.09
C LEU A 91 -6.44 -1.22 0.27
N GLU A 92 -6.26 0.09 0.16
CA GLU A 92 -7.30 1.06 0.49
C GLU A 92 -8.46 1.00 -0.51
N GLY A 93 -9.57 0.42 -0.06
CA GLY A 93 -10.84 0.43 -0.77
C GLY A 93 -10.82 -0.30 -2.11
N ARG A 94 -11.97 -0.22 -2.82
CA ARG A 94 -12.11 -0.87 -4.14
C ARG A 94 -11.18 -0.26 -5.18
N ASP A 95 -10.89 1.03 -5.11
CA ASP A 95 -10.11 1.73 -6.13
C ASP A 95 -8.63 1.33 -6.07
N GLY A 96 -8.05 1.23 -4.87
CA GLY A 96 -6.67 0.77 -4.69
C GLY A 96 -6.47 -0.66 -5.16
N LEU A 97 -7.41 -1.55 -4.86
CA LEU A 97 -7.38 -2.94 -5.34
C LEU A 97 -7.46 -3.03 -6.87
N GLN A 98 -8.36 -2.26 -7.50
CA GLN A 98 -8.48 -2.28 -8.96
C GLN A 98 -7.25 -1.67 -9.65
N GLU A 99 -6.63 -0.65 -9.05
CA GLU A 99 -5.36 -0.11 -9.54
C GLU A 99 -4.22 -1.13 -9.41
N ALA A 100 -4.08 -1.81 -8.26
CA ALA A 100 -3.06 -2.83 -8.07
C ALA A 100 -3.21 -4.00 -9.05
N LYS A 101 -4.45 -4.49 -9.25
CA LYS A 101 -4.76 -5.50 -10.26
C LYS A 101 -4.39 -5.04 -11.66
N PHE A 102 -4.76 -3.81 -12.01
CA PHE A 102 -4.41 -3.23 -13.30
C PHE A 102 -2.89 -3.16 -13.51
N LEU A 103 -2.12 -2.75 -12.50
CA LEU A 103 -0.65 -2.70 -12.58
C LEU A 103 -0.04 -4.08 -12.85
N VAL A 104 -0.51 -5.12 -12.15
CA VAL A 104 -0.07 -6.51 -12.35
C VAL A 104 -0.43 -7.01 -13.74
N LEU A 105 -1.70 -6.83 -14.16
CA LEU A 105 -2.17 -7.28 -15.48
C LEU A 105 -1.51 -6.51 -16.62
N ARG A 106 -1.25 -5.22 -16.44
CA ARG A 106 -0.47 -4.41 -17.38
C ARG A 106 0.93 -5.00 -17.56
N HIS A 107 1.58 -5.39 -16.46
CA HIS A 107 2.91 -5.98 -16.54
C HIS A 107 2.90 -7.33 -17.24
N LYS A 108 1.97 -8.21 -16.87
CA LYS A 108 1.73 -9.49 -17.54
C LYS A 108 1.54 -9.29 -19.05
N PHE A 109 0.68 -8.35 -19.45
CA PHE A 109 0.46 -8.00 -20.85
C PHE A 109 1.76 -7.60 -21.57
N LEU A 110 2.56 -6.72 -20.95
CA LEU A 110 3.82 -6.26 -21.55
C LEU A 110 4.84 -7.38 -21.69
N GLU A 111 4.92 -8.31 -20.72
CA GLU A 111 5.80 -9.48 -20.83
C GLU A 111 5.36 -10.43 -21.96
N LEU A 112 4.05 -10.70 -22.07
CA LEU A 112 3.49 -11.50 -23.16
C LEU A 112 3.79 -10.84 -24.52
N LEU A 113 3.66 -9.52 -24.61
CA LEU A 113 3.90 -8.77 -25.84
C LEU A 113 5.39 -8.67 -26.22
N ALA A 114 6.29 -8.85 -25.26
CA ALA A 114 7.74 -8.89 -25.45
C ALA A 114 8.27 -10.30 -25.82
N ALA A 115 7.48 -11.35 -25.55
CA ALA A 115 7.80 -12.72 -25.95
C ALA A 115 7.69 -12.90 -27.48
N GLU A 116 8.46 -13.84 -28.04
CA GLU A 116 8.52 -14.04 -29.50
C GLU A 116 7.17 -14.45 -30.10
N ASP A 117 6.42 -15.32 -29.43
CA ASP A 117 5.11 -15.84 -29.90
C ASP A 117 3.92 -15.38 -29.04
N GLY A 118 4.12 -14.45 -28.10
CA GLY A 118 3.12 -14.12 -27.06
C GLY A 118 2.02 -13.15 -27.47
N LEU A 119 1.87 -12.83 -28.77
CA LEU A 119 0.89 -11.85 -29.25
C LEU A 119 -0.55 -12.30 -28.98
N ALA A 120 -0.86 -13.58 -29.22
CA ALA A 120 -2.21 -14.11 -29.03
C ALA A 120 -2.62 -14.06 -27.55
N GLU A 121 -1.71 -14.43 -26.66
CA GLU A 121 -1.86 -14.39 -25.21
C GLU A 121 -1.96 -12.95 -24.71
N ALA A 122 -1.16 -12.02 -25.27
CA ALA A 122 -1.24 -10.60 -24.94
C ALA A 122 -2.61 -10.01 -25.31
N VAL A 123 -3.14 -10.35 -26.49
CA VAL A 123 -4.49 -9.94 -26.92
C VAL A 123 -5.55 -10.53 -25.99
N ALA A 124 -5.45 -11.83 -25.67
CA ALA A 124 -6.38 -12.47 -24.73
C ALA A 124 -6.34 -11.83 -23.34
N CYS A 125 -5.14 -11.57 -22.80
CA CYS A 125 -4.94 -10.90 -21.52
C CYS A 125 -5.59 -9.51 -21.52
N LEU A 126 -5.41 -8.72 -22.58
CA LEU A 126 -6.01 -7.38 -22.68
C LEU A 126 -7.54 -7.45 -22.75
N GLN A 127 -8.09 -8.38 -23.54
CA GLN A 127 -9.53 -8.50 -23.80
C GLN A 127 -10.31 -9.15 -22.66
N THR A 128 -9.70 -10.07 -21.91
CA THR A 128 -10.42 -10.90 -20.93
C THR A 128 -10.05 -10.57 -19.50
N GLU A 129 -8.80 -10.19 -19.22
CA GLU A 129 -8.34 -9.93 -17.86
C GLU A 129 -8.31 -8.43 -17.58
N VAL A 130 -7.58 -7.66 -18.40
CA VAL A 130 -7.44 -6.21 -18.20
C VAL A 130 -8.79 -5.51 -18.36
N ALA A 131 -9.53 -5.83 -19.43
CA ALA A 131 -10.85 -5.24 -19.67
C ALA A 131 -11.92 -5.64 -18.65
N ALA A 132 -11.74 -6.76 -17.93
CA ALA A 132 -12.63 -7.19 -16.86
C ALA A 132 -12.37 -6.47 -15.53
N THR A 133 -11.27 -5.69 -15.42
CA THR A 133 -11.06 -4.82 -14.26
C THR A 133 -11.97 -3.60 -14.32
N ASP A 134 -12.49 -3.16 -13.18
CA ASP A 134 -13.24 -1.89 -13.12
C ASP A 134 -12.31 -0.66 -13.20
N TYR A 135 -10.99 -0.86 -13.38
CA TYR A 135 -9.98 0.20 -13.37
C TYR A 135 -10.32 1.36 -14.31
N ALA A 136 -10.80 1.06 -15.53
CA ALA A 136 -11.16 2.09 -16.50
C ALA A 136 -12.33 2.98 -16.06
N GLN A 137 -13.17 2.50 -15.14
CA GLN A 137 -14.34 3.18 -14.59
C GLN A 137 -13.99 3.88 -13.27
N CYS A 138 -13.18 3.25 -12.43
CA CYS A 138 -12.81 3.73 -11.11
C CYS A 138 -11.65 4.75 -11.12
N HIS A 139 -10.76 4.74 -12.12
CA HIS A 139 -9.55 5.56 -12.12
C HIS A 139 -9.58 6.69 -13.17
N PRO A 140 -9.22 7.94 -12.80
CA PRO A 140 -9.05 9.03 -13.75
C PRO A 140 -8.05 8.68 -14.85
N GLY A 141 -8.44 8.79 -16.12
CA GLY A 141 -7.57 8.45 -17.26
C GLY A 141 -7.37 6.94 -17.48
N GLY A 142 -8.12 6.06 -16.79
CA GLY A 142 -7.99 4.61 -16.97
C GLY A 142 -8.30 4.16 -18.40
N ARG A 143 -9.26 4.80 -19.07
CA ARG A 143 -9.56 4.56 -20.50
C ARG A 143 -8.39 4.91 -21.41
N ASP A 144 -7.71 6.04 -21.17
CA ASP A 144 -6.57 6.45 -21.97
C ASP A 144 -5.40 5.48 -21.80
N GLN A 145 -5.20 4.95 -20.59
CA GLN A 145 -4.20 3.92 -20.34
C GLN A 145 -4.53 2.61 -21.08
N LEU A 146 -5.79 2.17 -21.10
CA LEU A 146 -6.21 1.00 -21.90
C LEU A 146 -6.01 1.21 -23.39
N HIS A 147 -6.38 2.38 -23.90
CA HIS A 147 -6.13 2.74 -25.30
C HIS A 147 -4.63 2.76 -25.61
N GLY A 148 -3.80 3.26 -24.70
CA GLY A 148 -2.35 3.17 -24.78
C GLY A 148 -1.86 1.73 -24.92
N LEU A 149 -2.32 0.81 -24.07
CA LEU A 149 -1.95 -0.62 -24.16
C LEU A 149 -2.42 -1.26 -25.47
N ALA A 150 -3.65 -0.97 -25.90
CA ALA A 150 -4.17 -1.46 -27.17
C ALA A 150 -3.36 -0.94 -28.36
N SER A 151 -2.88 0.32 -28.31
CA SER A 151 -2.05 0.89 -29.37
C SER A 151 -0.71 0.15 -29.56
N LEU A 152 -0.18 -0.48 -28.50
CA LEU A 152 1.07 -1.26 -28.58
C LEU A 152 0.91 -2.53 -29.44
N LEU A 153 -0.32 -3.07 -29.56
CA LEU A 153 -0.61 -4.21 -30.44
C LEU A 153 -0.47 -3.85 -31.93
N LEU A 154 -0.60 -2.57 -32.27
CA LEU A 154 -0.44 -2.09 -33.65
C LEU A 154 1.04 -1.94 -34.03
N LEU A 155 1.95 -1.97 -33.05
CA LEU A 155 3.39 -1.90 -33.28
C LEU A 155 3.92 -3.29 -33.62
N THR A 156 4.10 -3.57 -34.91
CA THR A 156 4.60 -4.86 -35.40
C THR A 156 6.10 -5.03 -35.17
N ASP A 157 6.86 -3.94 -35.10
CA ASP A 157 8.31 -3.97 -34.89
C ASP A 157 8.67 -4.20 -33.41
N ALA A 158 9.27 -5.36 -33.12
CA ALA A 158 9.64 -5.76 -31.76
C ALA A 158 10.68 -4.82 -31.14
N THR A 159 11.62 -4.29 -31.92
CA THR A 159 12.65 -3.34 -31.47
C THR A 159 12.06 -1.99 -31.06
N HIS A 160 11.13 -1.45 -31.83
CA HIS A 160 10.42 -0.21 -31.53
C HIS A 160 9.54 -0.37 -30.31
N ARG A 161 8.86 -1.52 -30.20
CA ARG A 161 8.04 -1.88 -29.04
C ARG A 161 8.88 -2.00 -27.76
N ALA A 162 10.05 -2.63 -27.83
CA ALA A 162 11.00 -2.69 -26.72
C ALA A 162 11.47 -1.29 -26.28
N ARG A 163 11.75 -0.39 -27.23
CA ARG A 163 12.13 1.01 -26.92
C ARG A 163 11.03 1.80 -26.20
N ILE A 164 9.78 1.59 -26.56
CA ILE A 164 8.64 2.28 -25.94
C ILE A 164 8.33 1.70 -24.55
N THR A 165 8.36 0.39 -24.42
CA THR A 165 7.97 -0.30 -23.19
C THR A 165 9.10 -0.39 -22.16
N GLY A 166 10.35 -0.30 -22.60
CA GLY A 166 11.54 -0.50 -21.75
C GLY A 166 11.80 -1.97 -21.41
N LEU A 167 11.05 -2.92 -21.99
CA LEU A 167 11.30 -4.36 -21.84
C LEU A 167 12.23 -4.86 -22.95
N PRO A 168 13.13 -5.82 -22.66
CA PRO A 168 13.97 -6.43 -23.68
C PRO A 168 13.15 -7.26 -24.67
N VAL A 169 13.64 -7.34 -25.91
CA VAL A 169 13.10 -8.27 -26.91
C VAL A 169 13.40 -9.70 -26.43
N GLY A 170 12.39 -10.56 -26.36
CA GLY A 170 12.53 -11.93 -25.88
C GLY A 170 12.02 -12.19 -24.46
N GLY A 171 11.42 -11.18 -23.81
CA GLY A 171 10.54 -11.41 -22.66
C GLY A 171 10.91 -10.63 -21.39
N SER A 172 10.62 -11.26 -20.25
CA SER A 172 10.69 -10.64 -18.92
C SER A 172 12.07 -10.11 -18.56
N CYS A 173 12.12 -9.02 -17.79
CA CYS A 173 13.32 -8.66 -17.03
C CYS A 173 12.99 -8.59 -15.53
N SER A 174 13.82 -9.22 -14.70
CA SER A 174 13.69 -9.18 -13.24
C SER A 174 13.63 -7.72 -12.72
N GLY A 175 14.31 -6.79 -13.39
CA GLY A 175 14.27 -5.37 -13.08
C GLY A 175 12.89 -4.72 -13.26
N SER A 176 12.12 -5.09 -14.31
CA SER A 176 10.78 -4.53 -14.52
C SER A 176 9.80 -5.04 -13.47
N ARG A 177 9.95 -6.30 -13.05
CA ARG A 177 9.14 -6.90 -11.97
C ARG A 177 9.42 -6.25 -10.62
N LEU A 178 10.69 -5.96 -10.32
CA LEU A 178 11.05 -5.19 -9.11
C LEU A 178 10.49 -3.76 -9.14
N TYR A 179 10.47 -3.12 -10.31
CA TYR A 179 9.83 -1.82 -10.46
C TYR A 179 8.31 -1.88 -10.23
N LEU A 180 7.63 -2.89 -10.79
CA LEU A 180 6.22 -3.15 -10.48
C LEU A 180 6.01 -3.31 -8.98
N LEU A 181 6.87 -4.09 -8.32
CA LEU A 181 6.76 -4.31 -6.88
C LEU A 181 6.91 -3.00 -6.09
N GLN A 182 7.85 -2.14 -6.48
CA GLN A 182 8.00 -0.82 -5.88
C GLN A 182 6.74 0.05 -6.09
N CYS A 183 6.10 -0.02 -7.26
CA CYS A 183 4.83 0.67 -7.52
C CYS A 183 3.71 0.14 -6.62
N LEU A 184 3.61 -1.18 -6.45
CA LEU A 184 2.64 -1.82 -5.56
C LEU A 184 2.89 -1.41 -4.10
N LYS A 185 4.13 -1.51 -3.62
CA LYS A 185 4.50 -1.10 -2.25
C LYS A 185 4.20 0.37 -1.97
N ARG A 186 4.49 1.29 -2.90
CA ARG A 186 4.14 2.71 -2.74
C ARG A 186 2.63 2.94 -2.57
N LYS A 187 1.80 2.08 -3.16
CA LYS A 187 0.34 2.11 -3.01
C LYS A 187 -0.13 1.43 -1.72
N MET A 188 0.68 0.54 -1.15
CA MET A 188 0.47 -0.05 0.19
C MET A 188 0.86 0.93 1.30
N ASP A 189 1.85 1.78 1.04
CA ASP A 189 2.52 2.68 1.98
C ASP A 189 1.78 4.02 2.24
N HIS A 190 0.47 4.11 2.05
CA HIS A 190 -0.28 5.31 2.47
C HIS A 190 -0.23 5.55 3.99
N THR A 191 0.06 4.50 4.77
CA THR A 191 0.47 4.60 6.18
C THR A 191 1.88 5.20 6.33
N ALA A 192 2.82 4.91 5.43
CA ALA A 192 4.20 5.41 5.49
C ALA A 192 4.31 6.93 5.27
N SER A 193 3.44 7.52 4.42
CA SER A 193 3.38 8.98 4.25
C SER A 193 2.95 9.71 5.53
N LEU A 194 2.33 9.01 6.48
CA LEU A 194 2.06 9.49 7.83
C LEU A 194 3.16 9.11 8.84
N THR A 195 4.32 8.56 8.46
CA THR A 195 5.29 8.04 9.45
C THR A 195 6.69 8.65 9.39
N GLU A 196 7.11 9.21 8.26
CA GLU A 196 8.48 9.72 8.12
C GLU A 196 8.65 10.99 8.99
N GLY A 197 9.31 10.83 10.15
CA GLY A 197 9.54 11.89 11.14
C GLY A 197 8.44 12.12 12.18
N ARG A 198 7.32 11.38 12.18
CA ARG A 198 6.25 11.61 13.16
C ARG A 198 6.55 11.12 14.57
N LEU A 199 7.30 10.03 14.72
CA LEU A 199 7.75 9.59 16.04
C LEU A 199 8.73 10.61 16.65
N GLU A 200 9.52 11.27 15.81
CA GLU A 200 10.46 12.33 16.21
C GLU A 200 9.74 13.67 16.50
N SER A 201 8.53 13.86 15.95
CA SER A 201 7.72 15.06 16.13
C SER A 201 6.59 14.93 17.15
N LEU A 202 6.42 13.77 17.79
CA LEU A 202 5.49 13.51 18.90
C LEU A 202 6.18 13.81 20.23
#